data_AF-A0A1F4PEJ8-F1
#
_entry.id   AF-A0A1F4PEJ8-F1
#
_cell.length_a   1.000
_cell.length_b   1.000
_cell.length_c   1.000
_cell.angle_alpha   90.00
_cell.angle_beta   90.00
_cell.angle_gamma   90.00
#
_symmetry.space_group_name_H-M   'P 1'
#
loop_
_entity.id
_entity.type
_entity.pdbx_description
1 polymer ?
#
loop_
_entity_poly.entity_id
_entity_poly.type
_entity_poly.pdbx_seq_one_letter_code
_entity_poly.pdbx_strand_id
1 'polypeptide(L)' 'MVLAHNTSAHSRNLLDLSQSSDGLHWSSLQPLAQGAGTDEYSYPAMVWADDSLWVSYTDQRQRIAWQRFGTQPE' A
#
# COMPACT_ATOMS: atom_id res chain seq x y z
N MET A 1 -2.55 5.61 12.17
CA MET A 1 -3.23 5.65 10.84
C MET A 1 -2.29 5.07 9.79
N VAL A 2 -2.84 4.54 8.70
CA VAL A 2 -2.08 3.96 7.57
C VAL A 2 -2.61 4.50 6.25
N LEU A 3 -1.72 4.63 5.26
CA LEU A 3 -2.01 5.13 3.91
C LEU A 3 -1.27 4.28 2.88
N ALA A 4 -2.01 3.67 1.96
CA ALA A 4 -1.46 3.08 0.74
C ALA A 4 -1.45 4.14 -0.37
N HIS A 5 -0.29 4.38 -0.99
CA HIS A 5 -0.15 5.43 -2.01
C HIS A 5 0.97 5.12 -3.00
N ASN A 6 0.90 5.69 -4.20
CA ASN A 6 2.06 5.77 -5.08
C ASN A 6 2.98 6.88 -4.58
N THR A 7 4.27 6.60 -4.42
CA THR A 7 5.23 7.56 -3.85
C THR A 7 5.62 8.66 -4.83
N SER A 8 5.55 8.39 -6.13
CA SER A 8 5.75 9.40 -7.16
C SER A 8 4.41 9.87 -7.73
N ALA A 9 4.25 11.19 -7.87
CA ALA A 9 3.09 11.76 -8.57
C ALA A 9 3.10 11.45 -10.08
N HIS A 10 4.25 11.05 -10.63
CA HIS A 10 4.45 10.83 -12.06
C HIS A 10 4.55 9.35 -12.44
N SER A 11 4.58 8.44 -11.47
CA SER A 11 4.76 7.02 -11.71
C SER A 11 3.89 6.17 -10.79
N ARG A 12 3.54 4.99 -11.29
CA ARG A 12 2.79 3.97 -10.56
C ARG A 12 3.56 2.66 -10.39
N ASN A 13 4.86 2.66 -10.70
CA ASN A 13 5.71 1.49 -10.56
C ASN A 13 6.13 1.18 -9.12
N LEU A 14 5.87 2.11 -8.19
CA LEU A 14 6.08 1.93 -6.76
C LEU A 14 4.78 2.27 -6.01
N LEU A 15 4.28 1.29 -5.26
CA LEU A 15 3.16 1.44 -4.35
C LEU A 15 3.68 1.17 -2.94
N ASP A 16 3.49 2.11 -2.03
CA ASP A 16 4.00 2.07 -0.67
C ASP A 16 2.87 2.11 0.36
N LEU A 17 3.17 1.56 1.55
CA LEU A 17 2.39 1.73 2.76
C LEU A 17 3.14 2.68 3.68
N SER A 18 2.48 3.75 4.10
CA SER A 18 3.00 4.73 5.06
C SER A 18 2.13 4.76 6.31
N GLN A 19 2.72 5.19 7.42
CA GLN A 19 2.03 5.32 8.71
C GLN A 19 2.15 6.73 9.28
N SER A 20 1.20 7.08 10.14
CA SER A 20 1.20 8.34 10.87
C SER A 20 0.46 8.18 12.21
N SER A 21 0.98 8.81 13.26
CA SER A 21 0.32 8.91 14.57
C SER A 21 -0.67 10.07 14.65
N ASP A 22 -0.53 11.10 13.80
CA ASP A 22 -1.31 12.34 13.87
C ASP A 22 -2.05 12.69 12.56
N GLY A 23 -1.87 11.91 11.51
CA GLY A 23 -2.46 12.14 10.19
C GLY A 23 -1.81 13.27 9.39
N LEU A 24 -0.79 13.94 9.93
CA LEU A 24 -0.10 15.08 9.31
C LEU A 24 1.33 14.73 8.91
N HIS A 25 2.04 14.03 9.79
CA HIS A 25 3.42 13.60 9.57
C HIS A 25 3.43 12.11 9.21
N TRP A 26 3.86 11.82 8.00
CA TRP A 26 3.84 10.48 7.43
C TRP A 26 5.27 9.96 7.26
N SER A 27 5.48 8.70 7.61
CA SER A 27 6.72 7.97 7.35
C SER A 27 6.43 6.67 6.61
N SER A 28 7.37 6.29 5.73
CA SER A 28 7.27 5.01 5.00
C SER A 28 7.36 3.86 5.99
N LEU A 29 6.43 2.90 5.85
CA LEU A 29 6.43 1.66 6.61
C LEU A 29 7.10 0.55 5.79
N GLN A 30 6.58 0.27 4.58
CA GLN A 30 7.16 -0.69 3.63
C GLN A 30 6.57 -0.57 2.22
N PRO A 31 7.27 -1.03 1.18
CA PRO A 31 6.71 -1.17 -0.16
C PRO A 31 5.66 -2.29 -0.24
N LEU A 32 4.55 -2.00 -0.92
CA LEU A 32 3.50 -2.95 -1.27
C LEU A 32 3.75 -3.61 -2.63
N ALA A 33 4.37 -2.90 -3.56
CA ALA A 33 4.79 -3.42 -4.85
C ALA A 33 5.85 -2.50 -5.48
N GLN A 34 6.84 -3.10 -6.12
CA GLN A 34 7.89 -2.38 -6.84
C GLN A 34 8.18 -3.07 -8.17
N GLY A 35 8.10 -2.30 -9.24
CA GLY A 35 8.36 -2.72 -10.61
C GLY A 35 9.22 -1.72 -11.37
N ALA A 36 9.45 -2.00 -12.64
CA ALA A 36 10.31 -1.21 -13.51
C ALA A 36 9.55 -0.63 -14.70
N GLY A 37 10.10 0.44 -15.29
CA GLY A 37 9.59 1.00 -16.54
C GLY A 37 8.11 1.38 -16.45
N THR A 38 7.28 0.70 -17.25
CA THR A 38 5.84 0.96 -17.36
C THR A 38 4.99 0.09 -16.43
N ASP A 39 5.59 -0.64 -15.50
CA ASP A 39 4.84 -1.41 -14.50
C ASP A 39 3.89 -0.49 -13.71
N GLU A 40 2.65 -0.94 -13.54
CA GLU A 40 1.61 -0.18 -12.84
C GLU A 40 1.00 -0.98 -11.68
N TYR A 41 1.15 -0.42 -10.47
CA TYR A 41 0.45 -0.85 -9.26
C TYR A 41 -0.38 0.32 -8.75
N SER A 42 -1.70 0.16 -8.65
CA SER A 42 -2.60 1.31 -8.51
C SER A 42 -3.93 0.96 -7.85
N TYR A 43 -4.69 2.02 -7.55
CA TYR A 43 -6.04 1.94 -6.99
C TYR A 43 -6.12 1.09 -5.72
N PRO A 44 -5.32 1.43 -4.69
CA PRO A 44 -5.34 0.65 -3.46
C PRO A 44 -6.69 0.79 -2.75
N ALA A 45 -7.15 -0.30 -2.17
CA ALA A 45 -8.23 -0.33 -1.19
C ALA A 45 -7.71 -0.98 0.10
N MET A 46 -8.18 -0.49 1.25
CA MET A 46 -7.75 -0.96 2.55
C MET A 46 -8.96 -1.26 3.44
N VAL A 47 -8.88 -2.34 4.21
CA VAL A 47 -9.87 -2.68 5.24
C VAL A 47 -9.17 -3.30 6.44
N TRP A 48 -9.64 -2.96 7.63
CA TRP A 48 -9.28 -3.68 8.86
C TRP A 48 -10.28 -4.79 9.11
N ALA A 49 -9.80 -6.03 9.20
CA ALA A 49 -10.58 -7.22 9.51
C ALA A 49 -9.69 -8.28 10.13
N ASP A 50 -10.21 -9.05 11.08
CA ASP A 50 -9.52 -10.18 11.72
C ASP A 50 -8.12 -9.80 12.25
N ASP A 51 -8.06 -8.73 13.05
CA ASP A 51 -6.85 -8.16 13.65
C ASP A 51 -5.72 -7.89 12.63
N SER A 52 -6.12 -7.57 11.41
CA SER A 52 -5.21 -7.39 10.29
C SER A 52 -5.62 -6.24 9.39
N LEU A 53 -4.61 -5.56 8.83
CA LEU A 53 -4.80 -4.68 7.70
C LEU A 53 -4.75 -5.53 6.43
N TRP A 54 -5.84 -5.50 5.67
CA TRP A 54 -5.88 -6.02 4.32
C TRP A 54 -5.71 -4.88 3.34
N VAL A 55 -4.80 -5.06 2.38
CA VAL A 55 -4.56 -4.11 1.29
C VAL A 55 -4.71 -4.84 -0.02
N SER A 56 -5.58 -4.35 -0.90
CA SER A 56 -5.69 -4.82 -2.28
C SER A 56 -5.33 -3.69 -3.24
N TYR A 57 -4.85 -4.05 -4.43
CA TYR A 57 -4.52 -3.10 -5.49
C TYR A 57 -4.59 -3.79 -6.86
N THR A 58 -4.70 -3.00 -7.93
CA THR A 58 -4.58 -3.53 -9.29
C THR A 58 -3.12 -3.68 -9.66
N ASP A 59 -2.76 -4.81 -10.25
CA ASP A 59 -1.47 -5.02 -10.90
C ASP A 59 -1.67 -5.03 -12.43
N GLN A 60 -1.01 -4.09 -13.09
CA GLN A 60 -1.14 -3.75 -14.51
C GLN A 60 -2.59 -3.46 -14.96
N ARG A 61 -3.50 -3.15 -14.03
CA ARG A 61 -4.96 -3.10 -14.26
C ARG A 61 -5.56 -4.37 -14.85
N GLN A 62 -4.91 -5.51 -14.67
CA GLN A 62 -5.32 -6.80 -15.24
C GLN A 62 -5.72 -7.82 -14.16
N ARG A 63 -5.18 -7.67 -12.94
CA ARG A 63 -5.49 -8.54 -11.80
C ARG A 63 -5.57 -7.74 -10.51
N ILE A 64 -6.23 -8.33 -9.52
CA ILE A 64 -6.21 -7.84 -8.14
C ILE A 64 -5.15 -8.62 -7.38
N ALA A 65 -4.15 -7.91 -6.85
CA ALA A 65 -3.19 -8.43 -5.89
C ALA A 65 -3.58 -7.98 -4.48
N TRP A 66 -3.11 -8.69 -3.46
CA TRP A 66 -3.41 -8.36 -2.08
C TRP A 66 -2.27 -8.74 -1.14
N GLN A 67 -2.22 -8.06 0.00
CA GLN A 67 -1.36 -8.35 1.13
C GLN A 67 -2.16 -8.26 2.44
N ARG A 68 -1.70 -8.96 3.47
CA ARG A 68 -2.26 -8.94 4.83
C ARG A 68 -1.15 -8.65 5.83
N PHE A 69 -1.39 -7.69 6.71
CA PHE A 69 -0.49 -7.34 7.81
C PHE A 69 -1.21 -7.57 9.13
N GLY A 70 -0.74 -8.56 9.90
CA GLY A 70 -1.24 -8.77 11.26
C GLY A 70 -0.68 -7.70 12.20
N THR A 71 -1.42 -7.39 13.26
CA THR A 71 -0.85 -6.67 14.40
C THR A 71 0.05 -7.63 15.18
N GLN A 72 1.33 -7.32 15.35
CA GLN A 72 2.15 -8.09 16.30
C GLN A 72 1.56 -7.92 17.71
N PRO A 73 1.38 -9.00 18.49
CA PRO A 73 1.19 -8.88 19.93
C PRO A 73 2.46 -8.27 20.53
N GLU A 74 2.31 -7.36 21.49
CA GLU A 74 3.42 -6.93 22.36
C GLU A 74 3.99 -8.09 23.19
#